data_AF-A0A944Z9A7-F1
#
_entry.id   AF-A0A944Z9A7-F1
#
_cell.length_a   1.000
_cell.length_b   1.000
_cell.length_c   1.000
_cell.angle_alpha   90.00
_cell.angle_beta   90.00
_cell.angle_gamma   90.00
#
_symmetry.space_group_name_H-M   'P 1'
#
loop_
_entity.id
_entity.type
_entity.pdbx_description
1 polymer ?
#
loop_
_entity_poly.entity_id
_entity_poly.type
_entity_poly.pdbx_seq_one_letter_code
_entity_poly.pdbx_strand_id
1 'polypeptide(L)'
;MRNIYSVTSNLKLRVFSSLIFASLLIAIISSSVYAEVFLKGNYVEVGIHNSFSFGTAGNQPAGYHGNVSNKLGFVADFGKDGWGIGTPGFAGDFFLPGSPEEGWGIEWTTGSASGYHV
;
A
#
# COMPACT_ATOMS: atom_id res chain seq x y z
N MET A 1 -48.86 -36.09 5.41
CA MET A 1 -47.58 -36.55 6.00
C MET A 1 -46.45 -35.79 5.30
N ARG A 2 -45.60 -35.03 6.02
CA ARG A 2 -44.47 -34.30 5.39
C ARG A 2 -43.34 -35.29 5.09
N ASN A 3 -42.79 -35.23 3.87
CA ASN A 3 -41.73 -36.13 3.41
C ASN A 3 -40.39 -35.82 4.11
N ILE A 4 -39.99 -36.69 5.04
CA ILE A 4 -38.80 -36.53 5.91
C ILE A 4 -37.50 -36.46 5.09
N TYR A 5 -37.44 -37.12 3.93
CA TYR A 5 -36.31 -37.06 3.01
C TYR A 5 -36.14 -35.69 2.34
N SER A 6 -37.25 -34.97 2.11
CA SER A 6 -37.22 -33.60 1.57
C SER A 6 -36.77 -32.59 2.63
N VAL A 7 -37.17 -32.74 3.89
CA VAL A 7 -36.73 -31.84 4.97
C VAL A 7 -35.24 -31.99 5.27
N THR A 8 -34.74 -33.24 5.29
CA THR A 8 -33.33 -33.53 5.59
C THR A 8 -32.37 -33.10 4.47
N SER A 9 -32.77 -33.22 3.19
CA SER A 9 -31.97 -32.73 2.06
C SER A 9 -31.86 -31.21 2.02
N ASN A 10 -32.96 -30.49 2.28
CA ASN A 10 -32.97 -29.03 2.39
C ASN A 10 -32.12 -28.51 3.55
N LEU A 11 -32.09 -29.23 4.68
CA LEU A 11 -31.26 -28.89 5.82
C LEU A 11 -29.76 -29.04 5.49
N LYS A 12 -29.37 -30.14 4.83
CA LYS A 12 -27.98 -30.37 4.40
C LYS A 12 -27.48 -29.30 3.43
N LEU A 13 -28.32 -28.91 2.46
CA LEU A 13 -27.97 -27.88 1.48
C LEU A 13 -27.76 -26.51 2.15
N ARG A 14 -28.63 -26.12 3.10
CA ARG A 14 -28.51 -24.87 3.85
C ARG A 14 -27.25 -24.83 4.71
N VAL A 15 -26.95 -25.93 5.40
CA VAL A 15 -25.72 -26.04 6.22
C VAL A 15 -24.48 -25.95 5.34
N PHE A 16 -24.47 -26.64 4.20
CA PHE A 16 -23.34 -26.60 3.27
C PHE A 16 -23.11 -25.20 2.68
N SER A 17 -24.18 -24.51 2.26
CA SER A 17 -24.06 -23.13 1.75
C SER A 17 -23.59 -22.15 2.83
N SER A 18 -24.04 -22.30 4.08
CA SER A 18 -23.60 -21.45 5.19
C SER A 18 -22.14 -21.68 5.54
N LEU A 19 -21.63 -22.91 5.44
CA LEU A 19 -20.21 -23.22 5.68
C LEU A 19 -19.30 -22.61 4.60
N ILE A 20 -19.71 -22.67 3.33
CA ILE A 20 -18.97 -22.01 2.24
C ILE A 20 -18.97 -20.49 2.44
N PHE A 21 -20.12 -19.91 2.77
CA PHE A 21 -20.23 -18.47 3.01
C PHE A 21 -19.38 -18.00 4.21
N ALA A 22 -19.40 -18.76 5.32
CA ALA A 22 -18.57 -18.48 6.49
C ALA A 22 -17.07 -18.60 6.18
N SER A 23 -16.66 -19.61 5.41
CA SER A 23 -15.27 -19.78 4.99
C SER A 23 -14.80 -18.64 4.08
N LEU A 24 -15.65 -18.19 3.15
CA LEU A 24 -15.36 -17.05 2.29
C LEU A 24 -15.25 -15.75 3.08
N LEU A 25 -16.15 -15.55 4.06
CA LEU A 25 -16.14 -14.39 4.94
C LEU A 25 -14.87 -14.35 5.81
N ILE A 26 -14.46 -15.49 6.39
CA ILE A 26 -13.23 -15.59 7.19
C ILE A 26 -11.98 -15.30 6.35
N ALA A 27 -11.91 -15.81 5.11
CA ALA A 27 -10.79 -15.54 4.20
C ALA A 27 -10.65 -14.05 3.86
N ILE A 28 -11.75 -13.32 3.73
CA ILE A 28 -11.74 -11.87 3.45
C ILE A 28 -11.28 -11.06 4.67
N ILE A 29 -11.59 -11.50 5.89
CA ILE A 29 -11.25 -10.74 7.12
C ILE A 29 -9.79 -10.98 7.56
N SER A 30 -9.15 -12.06 7.11
CA SER A 30 -7.81 -12.48 7.57
C SER A 30 -6.65 -11.67 6.96
N SER A 31 -6.90 -10.75 6.03
CA SER A 31 -5.84 -10.27 5.12
C SER A 31 -5.03 -9.04 5.54
N SER A 32 -5.28 -8.33 6.66
CA SER A 32 -4.57 -7.05 6.83
C SER A 32 -4.61 -6.41 8.23
N VAL A 33 -3.94 -7.03 9.21
CA VAL A 33 -3.50 -6.28 10.42
C VAL A 33 -1.99 -5.98 10.38
N TYR A 34 -1.24 -6.68 9.51
CA TYR A 34 0.21 -6.52 9.35
C TYR A 34 0.67 -6.38 7.89
N ALA A 35 -0.28 -6.18 6.98
CA ALA A 35 0.01 -5.97 5.57
C ALA A 35 0.22 -4.48 5.30
N GLU A 36 1.12 -4.18 4.37
CA GLU A 36 1.28 -2.83 3.83
C GLU A 36 0.05 -2.43 3.02
N VAL A 37 -0.24 -1.13 3.00
CA VAL A 37 -1.38 -0.59 2.26
C VAL A 37 -0.88 0.15 1.03
N PHE A 38 -1.47 -0.16 -0.12
CA PHE A 38 -1.17 0.48 -1.40
C PHE A 38 -2.43 1.17 -1.93
N LEU A 39 -2.46 2.50 -1.91
CA LEU A 39 -3.57 3.29 -2.43
C LEU A 39 -3.23 3.77 -3.85
N LYS A 40 -4.10 3.45 -4.81
CA LYS A 40 -3.96 3.88 -6.21
C LYS A 40 -5.07 4.84 -6.60
N GLY A 41 -4.71 6.07 -6.88
CA GLY A 41 -5.56 7.05 -7.54
C GLY A 41 -5.16 7.26 -9.00
N ASN A 42 -5.95 8.04 -9.72
CA ASN A 42 -5.63 8.38 -11.12
C ASN A 42 -4.35 9.23 -11.24
N TYR A 43 -4.06 10.07 -10.22
CA TYR A 43 -2.98 11.05 -10.25
C TYR A 43 -2.05 10.99 -9.03
N VAL A 44 -2.40 10.21 -8.01
CA VAL A 44 -1.63 10.09 -6.77
C VAL A 44 -1.64 8.63 -6.35
N GLU A 45 -0.48 8.13 -5.94
CA GLU A 45 -0.34 6.80 -5.35
C GLU A 45 0.42 6.90 -4.03
N VAL A 46 -0.02 6.12 -3.04
CA VAL A 46 0.51 6.18 -1.67
C VAL A 46 0.73 4.78 -1.13
N GLY A 47 1.90 4.56 -0.54
CA GLY A 47 2.22 3.35 0.22
C GLY A 47 2.36 3.64 1.71
N ILE A 48 1.81 2.76 2.54
CA ILE A 48 1.86 2.84 4.01
C ILE A 48 2.41 1.54 4.57
N HIS A 49 3.43 1.64 5.41
CA HIS A 49 4.10 0.51 6.03
C HIS A 49 3.18 -0.14 7.06
N ASN A 50 3.41 -1.41 7.37
CA ASN A 50 2.65 -2.12 8.40
C ASN A 50 2.86 -1.55 9.83
N SER A 51 3.89 -0.72 10.01
CA SER A 51 4.15 0.04 11.25
C SER A 51 3.54 1.44 11.23
N PHE A 52 2.63 1.71 10.28
CA PHE A 52 1.94 3.00 10.11
C PHE A 52 2.84 4.20 9.79
N SER A 53 4.05 3.96 9.29
CA SER A 53 4.89 5.01 8.68
C SER A 53 4.57 5.17 7.20
N PHE A 54 4.88 6.34 6.64
CA PHE A 54 4.84 6.53 5.19
C PHE A 54 5.87 5.61 4.50
N GLY A 55 5.55 5.15 3.29
CA GLY A 55 6.41 4.24 2.54
C GLY A 55 6.13 2.76 2.76
N THR A 56 6.50 1.93 1.81
CA THR A 56 6.51 0.47 1.94
C THR A 56 7.93 -0.09 2.01
N ALA A 57 8.11 -1.15 2.77
CA ALA A 57 9.27 -2.03 2.74
C ALA A 57 9.17 -3.06 1.59
N GLY A 58 7.97 -3.53 1.27
CA GLY A 58 7.68 -4.45 0.18
C GLY A 58 7.50 -3.77 -1.18
N ASN A 59 7.57 -4.60 -2.22
CA ASN A 59 7.37 -4.15 -3.59
C ASN A 59 5.89 -3.77 -3.82
N GLN A 60 5.69 -2.68 -4.54
CA GLN A 60 4.39 -2.27 -5.02
C GLN A 60 3.77 -3.32 -5.95
N PRO A 61 2.43 -3.45 -5.95
CA PRO A 61 1.74 -4.27 -6.94
C PRO A 61 1.97 -3.79 -8.37
N ALA A 62 1.71 -4.65 -9.35
CA ALA A 62 1.86 -4.30 -10.76
C ALA A 62 0.99 -3.09 -11.14
N GLY A 63 1.57 -2.17 -11.92
CA GLY A 63 0.90 -0.99 -12.46
C GLY A 63 0.94 0.25 -11.57
N TYR A 64 1.62 0.21 -10.43
CA TYR A 64 1.96 1.40 -9.64
C TYR A 64 3.28 2.02 -10.12
N HIS A 65 3.56 3.25 -9.69
CA HIS A 65 4.60 4.15 -10.21
C HIS A 65 5.63 4.60 -9.16
N GLY A 66 5.81 3.82 -8.09
CA GLY A 66 6.85 4.02 -7.10
C GLY A 66 8.25 4.10 -7.70
N ASN A 67 9.02 5.11 -7.29
CA ASN A 67 10.28 5.49 -7.94
C ASN A 67 11.54 4.86 -7.29
N VAL A 68 11.42 4.29 -6.09
CA VAL A 68 12.56 3.73 -5.34
C VAL A 68 12.46 2.21 -5.27
N SER A 69 13.31 1.49 -6.01
CA SER A 69 13.45 0.02 -5.90
C SER A 69 12.12 -0.76 -5.93
N ASN A 70 11.16 -0.33 -6.75
CA ASN A 70 9.80 -0.86 -6.83
C ASN A 70 8.97 -0.74 -5.54
N LYS A 71 9.35 0.10 -4.59
CA LYS A 71 8.59 0.40 -3.38
C LYS A 71 7.80 1.70 -3.58
N LEU A 72 6.78 1.91 -2.75
CA LEU A 72 5.87 3.04 -2.89
C LEU A 72 5.87 3.90 -1.62
N GLY A 73 6.31 5.15 -1.72
CA GLY A 73 6.04 6.20 -0.74
C GLY A 73 4.86 7.05 -1.17
N PHE A 74 5.14 8.27 -1.64
CA PHE A 74 4.13 9.15 -2.22
C PHE A 74 4.60 9.66 -3.56
N VAL A 75 3.81 9.39 -4.60
CA VAL A 75 4.08 9.85 -5.96
C VAL A 75 2.84 10.53 -6.54
N ALA A 76 3.06 11.53 -7.40
CA ALA A 76 1.99 12.28 -8.03
C ALA A 76 2.29 12.57 -9.50
N ASP A 77 1.36 12.19 -10.37
CA ASP A 77 1.24 12.76 -11.72
C ASP A 77 0.69 14.19 -11.58
N PHE A 78 1.61 15.14 -11.45
CA PHE A 78 1.28 16.55 -11.27
C PHE A 78 0.66 17.17 -12.54
N GLY A 79 1.02 16.65 -13.72
CA GLY A 79 0.52 17.07 -15.02
C GLY A 79 -0.92 16.61 -15.27
N LYS A 80 -1.34 15.50 -14.66
CA LYS A 80 -2.65 14.84 -14.88
C LYS A 80 -2.89 14.46 -16.33
N ASP A 81 -1.82 14.24 -17.07
CA ASP A 81 -1.77 13.91 -18.49
C ASP A 81 -1.35 12.45 -18.73
N GLY A 82 -1.07 11.73 -17.65
CA GLY A 82 -0.72 10.32 -17.67
C GLY A 82 0.67 10.07 -17.11
N TRP A 83 0.79 8.97 -16.39
CA TRP A 83 2.06 8.52 -15.81
C TRP A 83 3.11 8.33 -16.92
N GLY A 84 4.14 9.19 -16.94
CA GLY A 84 5.25 9.14 -17.90
C GLY A 84 5.22 10.21 -18.99
N ILE A 85 4.28 11.15 -18.96
CA ILE A 85 4.29 12.32 -19.86
C ILE A 85 5.19 13.42 -19.26
N GLY A 86 6.16 13.90 -20.05
CA GLY A 86 7.12 14.93 -19.62
C GLY A 86 8.40 14.38 -18.99
N THR A 87 9.24 15.26 -18.46
CA THR A 87 10.50 14.90 -17.77
C THR A 87 10.77 15.86 -16.61
N PRO A 88 10.69 15.41 -15.34
CA PRO A 88 10.22 14.09 -14.92
C PRO A 88 8.71 13.91 -15.22
N GLY A 89 8.29 12.68 -15.51
CA GLY A 89 6.89 12.38 -15.86
C GLY A 89 5.91 12.28 -14.69
N PHE A 90 6.41 12.39 -13.45
CA PHE A 90 5.67 12.47 -12.19
C PHE A 90 6.64 12.95 -11.09
N ALA A 91 6.11 13.34 -9.92
CA ALA A 91 6.86 13.82 -8.76
C ALA A 91 6.83 12.81 -7.59
N GLY A 92 7.78 12.93 -6.65
CA GLY A 92 8.05 11.95 -5.57
C GLY A 92 9.26 11.08 -5.87
N ASP A 93 9.70 10.16 -5.00
CA ASP A 93 9.21 9.74 -3.66
C ASP A 93 9.72 10.66 -2.52
N PHE A 94 8.85 11.08 -1.61
CA PHE A 94 9.19 11.98 -0.49
C PHE A 94 9.45 11.26 0.85
N PHE A 95 9.21 9.95 0.92
CA PHE A 95 9.17 9.21 2.19
C PHE A 95 10.07 7.99 2.22
N LEU A 96 10.28 7.33 1.08
CA LEU A 96 11.22 6.23 1.03
C LEU A 96 12.64 6.73 0.87
N PRO A 97 13.61 6.19 1.64
CA PRO A 97 15.01 6.48 1.43
C PRO A 97 15.40 5.95 0.04
N GLY A 98 15.64 6.89 -0.87
CA GLY A 98 16.07 6.68 -2.24
C GLY A 98 17.01 7.79 -2.66
N SER A 99 17.68 7.65 -3.80
CA SER A 99 18.56 8.68 -4.31
C SER A 99 17.81 9.57 -5.32
N PRO A 100 17.69 10.89 -5.10
CA PRO A 100 18.11 11.68 -3.93
C PRO A 100 17.03 11.79 -2.84
N GLU A 101 17.47 11.95 -1.60
CA GLU A 101 16.66 12.23 -0.41
C GLU A 101 16.49 13.76 -0.30
N GLU A 102 15.27 14.29 -0.19
CA GLU A 102 15.08 15.70 0.18
C GLU A 102 15.33 15.88 1.68
N GLY A 103 16.56 16.26 2.01
CA GLY A 103 16.97 16.69 3.35
C GLY A 103 17.47 18.13 3.32
N TRP A 104 17.12 18.92 4.34
CA TRP A 104 17.77 20.20 4.62
C TRP A 104 18.46 20.12 5.98
N GLY A 105 19.70 20.61 6.05
CA GLY A 105 20.46 20.76 7.29
C GLY A 105 20.56 22.23 7.68
N ILE A 106 20.50 22.52 8.97
CA ILE A 106 20.86 23.83 9.52
C ILE A 106 22.14 23.66 10.32
N GLU A 107 23.16 24.46 9.99
CA GLU A 107 24.38 24.59 10.77
C GLU A 107 24.42 25.97 11.42
N TRP A 108 24.87 26.03 12.68
CA TRP A 108 25.31 27.29 13.28
C TRP A 108 26.68 27.12 13.94
N THR A 109 27.57 28.07 13.63
CA THR A 109 28.94 28.07 14.14
C THR A 109 28.97 28.67 15.54
N THR A 110 29.33 27.88 16.54
CA THR A 110 29.72 28.41 17.86
C THR A 110 31.25 28.46 17.93
N GLY A 111 31.85 29.58 17.52
CA GLY A 111 33.25 29.92 17.77
C GLY A 111 34.30 28.81 17.50
N SER A 112 34.88 28.84 16.29
CA SER A 112 36.17 28.22 15.93
C SER A 112 36.33 26.70 16.17
N ALA A 113 35.55 25.88 15.46
CA ALA A 113 36.04 24.68 14.77
C ALA A 113 34.90 24.11 13.90
N SER A 114 35.09 24.14 12.57
CA SER A 114 34.17 23.52 11.61
C SER A 114 34.34 22.00 11.68
N GLY A 115 33.28 21.30 12.11
CA GLY A 115 33.19 19.84 12.07
C GLY A 115 32.06 19.44 11.13
N TYR A 116 32.41 18.95 9.94
CA TYR A 116 31.44 18.42 8.99
C TYR A 116 31.00 17.02 9.44
N HIS A 117 29.71 16.87 9.74
CA HIS A 117 29.09 15.57 9.99
C HIS A 117 28.09 15.29 8.86
N VAL A 118 28.39 14.25 8.07
CA VAL A 118 27.46 13.61 7.13
C VAL A 118 26.49 12.71 7.88
#